data_AF-A0A386HRK4-F1
#
_entry.id   AF-A0A386HRK4-F1
#
_cell.length_a   1.000
_cell.length_b   1.000
_cell.length_c   1.000
_cell.angle_alpha   90.00
_cell.angle_beta   90.00
_cell.angle_gamma   90.00
#
_symmetry.space_group_name_H-M   'P 1'
#
loop_
_entity.id
_entity.type
_entity.pdbx_description
1 polymer ?
#
loop_
_entity_poly.entity_id
_entity_poly.type
_entity_poly.pdbx_seq_one_letter_code
_entity_poly.pdbx_strand_id
1 'polypeptide(L)'
;MKKVLFAMGCLFSVLLAQKSSAQQIDTTPENIMISPQKPLSVRDTSLRMAILKWSDKVLKSDDYKNIQAQPSFINFPGAVKEGAVKIEKIYHLNHQPIDNRLIPIVSHLGYSGAWNNNLYSTGLYAVAGKPIEVIIPKELTDKNISIQIGSHSDNLGTWVAGTQDWRRMPRVVKVEKLKKKITNIASPFGGLVYISVSPKEQAIQADIKIKNAIAAPLFQLGKTTDQQWFKQLKDNKAPWGELASNRIIITLPDSVLQRVVHPDSVMDLWNLIIGAEMDLAQIDTPFYRPQRMVVDEHIGGGFMHSGYPIMVHHSPTKHMYSEDIIANPEKLLIPTKGGANWGFFHEIGHNMQNFDWVFGGTTEVSNNLFSLYCFDRLMGGQDDAHSGVSSENTQKMMKKYFAKGADYTKWKADPFLGLILFRQLQEGFGWESFKTFFKGYHDLAAKYPNHAYARTDQQKRDLWVINFSRIVGRNLAPFFEKWGIPISEDAKQKVVAFPVWMPYNFPPAD
;
A
#
# COMPACT_ATOMS: atom_id res chain seq x y z
N MET A 1 27.02 71.16 -49.13
CA MET A 1 25.64 70.88 -48.65
C MET A 1 24.91 70.11 -49.74
N LYS A 2 24.28 68.99 -49.35
CA LYS A 2 23.21 68.23 -50.02
C LYS A 2 23.24 68.10 -51.56
N LYS A 3 23.52 66.88 -52.04
CA LYS A 3 23.01 66.39 -53.33
C LYS A 3 22.08 65.20 -53.07
N VAL A 4 20.86 65.33 -53.57
CA VAL A 4 19.93 64.23 -53.85
C VAL A 4 20.15 63.84 -55.31
N LEU A 5 20.25 62.55 -55.62
CA LEU A 5 19.80 61.98 -56.89
C LEU A 5 19.46 60.49 -56.73
N PHE A 6 18.46 60.07 -57.49
CA PHE A 6 17.71 58.82 -57.45
C PHE A 6 18.39 57.65 -58.20
N ALA A 7 17.96 56.43 -57.82
CA ALA A 7 17.64 55.26 -58.68
C ALA A 7 18.50 53.98 -58.59
N MET A 8 17.79 52.92 -58.16
CA MET A 8 17.77 51.51 -58.60
C MET A 8 19.04 50.63 -58.58
N GLY A 9 18.92 49.53 -57.82
CA GLY A 9 19.74 48.32 -57.99
C GLY A 9 19.27 47.20 -57.06
N CYS A 10 18.60 46.19 -57.61
CA CYS A 10 18.23 44.94 -56.93
C CYS A 10 19.46 44.28 -56.28
N LEU A 11 19.35 43.87 -55.01
CA LEU A 11 20.29 42.92 -54.40
C LEU A 11 19.56 41.98 -53.46
N PHE A 12 19.55 40.71 -53.86
CA PHE A 12 19.15 39.53 -53.10
C PHE A 12 19.80 39.53 -51.71
N SER A 13 18.99 39.49 -50.66
CA SER A 13 19.47 39.22 -49.30
C SER A 13 19.38 37.71 -49.05
N VAL A 14 20.53 37.10 -48.84
CA VAL A 14 20.70 35.69 -48.45
C VAL A 14 20.07 35.48 -47.07
N LEU A 15 18.95 34.78 -47.01
CA LEU A 15 18.44 34.18 -45.77
C LEU A 15 19.31 32.96 -45.43
N LEU A 16 20.24 33.14 -44.49
CA LEU A 16 20.88 32.03 -43.79
C LEU A 16 19.82 31.34 -42.92
N ALA A 17 19.29 30.23 -43.43
CA ALA A 17 18.51 29.29 -42.66
C ALA A 17 19.40 28.61 -41.60
N GLN A 18 19.40 29.13 -40.38
CA GLN A 18 19.74 28.30 -39.22
C GLN A 18 18.61 27.30 -39.03
N LYS A 19 18.80 26.08 -39.53
CA LYS A 19 18.00 24.92 -39.12
C LYS A 19 18.19 24.76 -37.62
N SER A 20 17.20 25.18 -36.82
CA SER A 20 17.00 24.61 -35.51
C SER A 20 16.77 23.12 -35.72
N SER A 21 17.71 22.27 -35.30
CA SER A 21 17.44 20.85 -35.16
C SER A 21 16.35 20.72 -34.11
N ALA A 22 15.10 20.60 -34.56
CA ALA A 22 14.02 20.10 -33.73
C ALA A 22 14.51 18.77 -33.17
N GLN A 23 14.76 18.74 -31.87
CA GLN A 23 15.14 17.55 -31.12
C GLN A 23 14.10 16.49 -31.47
N GLN A 24 14.52 15.46 -32.22
CA GLN A 24 13.65 14.37 -32.61
C GLN A 24 13.11 13.79 -31.29
N ILE A 25 11.82 13.99 -31.03
CA ILE A 25 11.19 13.45 -29.82
C ILE A 25 11.31 11.94 -29.97
N ASP A 26 12.21 11.33 -29.20
CA ASP A 26 12.41 9.89 -29.27
C ASP A 26 11.14 9.20 -28.75
N THR A 27 10.43 8.55 -29.67
CA THR A 27 9.14 7.88 -29.42
C THR A 27 9.31 6.38 -29.18
N THR A 28 10.54 5.88 -29.13
CA THR A 28 10.80 4.47 -28.83
C THR A 28 10.55 4.15 -27.35
N PRO A 29 10.07 2.94 -27.01
CA PRO A 29 9.85 2.54 -25.62
C PRO A 29 11.04 2.72 -24.67
N GLU A 30 12.25 2.50 -25.17
CA GLU A 30 13.51 2.62 -24.43
C GLU A 30 13.91 4.06 -24.13
N ASN A 31 13.56 5.01 -25.00
CA ASN A 31 14.08 6.39 -24.92
C ASN A 31 12.99 7.44 -24.62
N ILE A 32 11.71 7.05 -24.65
CA ILE A 32 10.62 7.96 -24.32
C ILE A 32 10.74 8.48 -22.88
N MET A 33 10.56 9.80 -22.72
CA MET A 33 10.47 10.41 -21.40
C MET A 33 9.00 10.59 -21.00
N ILE A 34 8.57 9.83 -19.99
CA ILE A 34 7.27 9.97 -19.33
C ILE A 34 7.49 10.64 -17.99
N SER A 35 6.74 11.71 -17.72
CA SER A 35 6.79 12.43 -16.45
C SER A 35 5.44 13.03 -16.08
N PRO A 36 5.29 13.58 -14.87
CA PRO A 36 4.08 14.29 -14.48
C PRO A 36 3.79 15.52 -15.35
N GLN A 37 4.83 16.18 -15.85
CA GLN A 37 4.76 17.36 -16.72
C GLN A 37 4.56 16.98 -18.20
N LYS A 38 4.96 15.77 -18.58
CA LYS A 38 4.78 15.21 -19.93
C LYS A 38 4.23 13.78 -19.81
N PRO A 39 2.95 13.62 -19.43
CA PRO A 39 2.37 12.29 -19.27
C PRO A 39 2.14 11.63 -20.64
N LEU A 40 2.17 10.30 -20.68
CA LEU A 40 1.84 9.53 -21.89
C LEU A 40 0.33 9.39 -22.00
N SER A 41 -0.24 9.86 -23.12
CA SER A 41 -1.68 9.90 -23.30
C SER A 41 -2.30 8.50 -23.31
N VAL A 42 -3.45 8.35 -22.65
CA VAL A 42 -4.30 7.15 -22.71
C VAL A 42 -4.67 6.77 -24.15
N ARG A 43 -4.72 7.76 -25.05
CA ARG A 43 -5.05 7.62 -26.48
C ARG A 43 -3.92 7.01 -27.31
N ASP A 44 -2.68 7.04 -26.83
CA ASP A 44 -1.51 6.49 -27.53
C ASP A 44 -1.40 4.97 -27.37
N THR A 45 -2.46 4.24 -27.73
CA THR A 45 -2.62 2.81 -27.41
C THR A 45 -1.49 1.93 -27.96
N SER A 46 -1.07 2.14 -29.21
CA SER A 46 0.04 1.40 -29.84
C SER A 46 1.36 1.58 -29.09
N LEU A 47 1.67 2.82 -28.70
CA LEU A 47 2.88 3.16 -27.95
C LEU A 47 2.83 2.61 -26.53
N ARG A 48 1.69 2.72 -25.83
CA ARG A 48 1.48 2.13 -24.50
C ARG A 48 1.67 0.61 -24.52
N MET A 49 1.15 -0.08 -25.53
CA MET A 49 1.38 -1.51 -25.72
C MET A 49 2.85 -1.84 -25.96
N ALA A 50 3.55 -1.04 -26.79
CA ALA A 50 4.98 -1.21 -27.02
C ALA A 50 5.81 -1.01 -25.74
N ILE A 51 5.47 0.00 -24.93
CA ILE A 51 6.11 0.29 -23.64
C ILE A 51 5.88 -0.82 -22.62
N LEU A 52 4.67 -1.38 -22.54
CA LEU A 52 4.38 -2.50 -21.64
C LEU A 52 5.19 -3.75 -22.04
N LYS A 53 5.23 -4.06 -23.35
CA LYS A 53 6.02 -5.18 -23.88
C LYS A 53 7.52 -5.00 -23.60
N TRP A 54 8.04 -3.79 -23.85
CA TRP A 54 9.43 -3.44 -23.56
C TRP A 54 9.74 -3.55 -22.07
N SER A 55 8.87 -3.01 -21.20
CA SER A 55 9.03 -3.05 -19.74
C SER A 55 9.07 -4.48 -19.23
N ASP A 56 8.16 -5.35 -19.71
CA ASP A 56 8.15 -6.76 -19.33
C ASP A 56 9.44 -7.48 -19.76
N LYS A 57 9.92 -7.24 -20.98
CA LYS A 57 11.15 -7.82 -21.51
C LYS A 57 12.38 -7.38 -20.70
N VAL A 58 12.59 -6.08 -20.52
CA VAL A 58 13.82 -5.55 -19.90
C VAL A 58 13.88 -5.85 -18.39
N LEU A 59 12.74 -5.81 -17.70
CA LEU A 59 12.70 -6.09 -16.26
C LEU A 59 12.91 -7.58 -15.97
N LYS A 60 12.54 -8.48 -16.87
CA LYS A 60 12.78 -9.94 -16.74
C LYS A 60 14.14 -10.41 -17.28
N SER A 61 14.85 -9.61 -18.06
CA SER A 61 16.14 -10.00 -18.65
C SER A 61 17.23 -10.17 -17.60
N ASP A 62 18.03 -11.23 -17.71
CA ASP A 62 19.25 -11.48 -16.91
C ASP A 62 20.53 -10.93 -17.60
N ASP A 63 20.40 -10.38 -18.81
CA ASP A 63 21.48 -9.77 -19.57
C ASP A 63 21.79 -8.34 -19.08
N TYR A 64 22.31 -8.27 -17.85
CA TYR A 64 22.60 -7.01 -17.15
C TYR A 64 23.55 -6.08 -17.93
N LYS A 65 24.36 -6.61 -18.86
CA LYS A 65 25.32 -5.82 -19.65
C LYS A 65 24.63 -4.92 -20.67
N ASN A 66 23.46 -5.35 -21.15
CA ASN A 66 22.69 -4.63 -22.16
C ASN A 66 21.56 -3.77 -21.55
N ILE A 67 21.43 -3.74 -20.22
CA ILE A 67 20.46 -2.87 -19.54
C ILE A 67 21.04 -1.46 -19.44
N GLN A 68 20.47 -0.56 -20.22
CA GLN A 68 20.75 0.88 -20.17
C GLN A 68 19.74 1.62 -19.28
N ALA A 69 20.11 2.81 -18.83
CA ALA A 69 19.22 3.66 -18.06
C ALA A 69 18.11 4.23 -18.96
N GLN A 70 16.85 4.08 -18.55
CA GLN A 70 15.68 4.56 -19.28
C GLN A 70 15.38 6.02 -18.88
N PRO A 71 15.32 6.99 -19.80
CA PRO A 71 15.35 8.44 -19.46
C PRO A 71 14.35 8.93 -18.41
N SER A 72 13.17 8.31 -18.29
CA SER A 72 12.16 8.64 -17.29
C SER A 72 12.62 8.39 -15.85
N PHE A 73 13.69 7.60 -15.64
CA PHE A 73 14.26 7.36 -14.31
C PHE A 73 14.61 8.67 -13.59
N ILE A 74 14.95 9.74 -14.34
CA ILE A 74 15.29 11.05 -13.77
C ILE A 74 14.11 11.65 -13.00
N ASN A 75 12.89 11.43 -13.48
CA ASN A 75 11.66 11.91 -12.83
C ASN A 75 11.15 10.90 -11.79
N PHE A 76 11.20 9.60 -12.11
CA PHE A 76 10.76 8.55 -11.22
C PHE A 76 11.46 7.22 -11.53
N PRO A 77 12.11 6.56 -10.56
CA PRO A 77 12.15 6.91 -9.13
C PRO A 77 13.06 8.10 -8.80
N GLY A 78 13.91 8.56 -9.71
CA GLY A 78 14.76 9.74 -9.51
C GLY A 78 16.22 9.45 -9.81
N ALA A 79 16.94 10.52 -10.17
CA ALA A 79 18.38 10.45 -10.37
C ALA A 79 19.14 10.44 -9.04
N VAL A 80 20.26 9.73 -9.02
CA VAL A 80 21.24 9.79 -7.94
C VAL A 80 21.97 11.13 -7.99
N LYS A 81 22.14 11.79 -6.85
CA LYS A 81 22.85 13.08 -6.75
C LYS A 81 24.33 12.94 -7.11
N GLU A 82 24.93 14.01 -7.61
CA GLU A 82 26.35 14.06 -7.96
C GLU A 82 27.27 13.75 -6.76
N GLY A 83 28.40 13.10 -7.05
CA GLY A 83 29.38 12.69 -6.05
C GLY A 83 29.01 11.41 -5.29
N ALA A 84 28.03 10.64 -5.77
CA ALA A 84 27.69 9.35 -5.18
C ALA A 84 28.83 8.34 -5.29
N VAL A 85 29.24 7.81 -4.13
CA VAL A 85 30.30 6.82 -4.04
C VAL A 85 29.69 5.42 -4.04
N LYS A 86 30.24 4.55 -4.90
CA LYS A 86 29.89 3.12 -4.89
C LYS A 86 30.52 2.45 -3.68
N ILE A 87 29.75 1.61 -3.01
CA ILE A 87 30.17 0.92 -1.80
C ILE A 87 30.03 -0.61 -1.93
N GLU A 88 30.72 -1.29 -1.02
CA GLU A 88 30.49 -2.69 -0.69
C GLU A 88 29.85 -2.76 0.70
N LYS A 89 28.82 -3.59 0.86
CA LYS A 89 28.16 -3.82 2.14
C LYS A 89 27.90 -5.31 2.34
N ILE A 90 28.15 -5.79 3.55
CA ILE A 90 27.67 -7.10 4.01
C ILE A 90 26.32 -6.88 4.68
N TYR A 91 25.29 -7.54 4.17
CA TYR A 91 23.95 -7.55 4.73
C TYR A 91 23.73 -8.88 5.47
N HIS A 92 23.41 -8.78 6.76
CA HIS A 92 23.12 -9.93 7.61
C HIS A 92 21.64 -10.29 7.49
N LEU A 93 21.31 -11.30 6.68
CA LEU A 93 19.94 -11.80 6.54
C LEU A 93 19.56 -12.61 7.79
N ASN A 94 18.41 -12.30 8.37
CA ASN A 94 17.74 -13.12 9.37
C ASN A 94 16.27 -13.29 8.95
N HIS A 95 15.97 -14.43 8.33
CA HIS A 95 14.64 -14.79 7.88
C HIS A 95 14.03 -15.85 8.80
N GLN A 96 12.75 -15.69 9.10
CA GLN A 96 11.93 -16.69 9.78
C GLN A 96 10.70 -16.99 8.90
N PRO A 97 10.30 -18.27 8.76
CA PRO A 97 9.05 -18.62 8.11
C PRO A 97 7.85 -18.07 8.89
N ILE A 98 6.70 -17.99 8.21
CA ILE A 98 5.43 -17.82 8.91
C ILE A 98 5.22 -19.01 9.85
N ASP A 99 4.91 -18.75 11.11
CA ASP A 99 4.54 -19.79 12.08
C ASP A 99 3.35 -20.60 11.56
N ASN A 100 3.43 -21.93 11.61
CA ASN A 100 2.38 -22.82 11.13
C ASN A 100 1.00 -22.51 11.74
N ARG A 101 0.95 -22.01 12.98
CA ARG A 101 -0.29 -21.59 13.66
C ARG A 101 -0.94 -20.37 13.03
N LEU A 102 -0.13 -19.49 12.42
CA LEU A 102 -0.60 -18.29 11.74
C LEU A 102 -1.04 -18.56 10.30
N ILE A 103 -0.57 -19.64 9.67
CA ILE A 103 -0.85 -19.95 8.25
C ILE A 103 -2.35 -19.91 7.92
N PRO A 104 -3.27 -20.56 8.66
CA PRO A 104 -4.69 -20.51 8.35
C PRO A 104 -5.26 -19.09 8.46
N ILE A 105 -4.76 -18.29 9.39
CA ILE A 105 -5.22 -16.91 9.64
C ILE A 105 -4.74 -15.99 8.51
N VAL A 106 -3.43 -15.92 8.28
CA VAL A 106 -2.85 -14.97 7.32
C VAL A 106 -3.17 -15.33 5.87
N SER A 107 -3.48 -16.60 5.57
CA SER A 107 -3.97 -17.02 4.26
C SER A 107 -5.28 -16.36 3.86
N HIS A 108 -6.08 -15.97 4.86
CA HIS A 108 -7.38 -15.36 4.66
C HIS A 108 -7.38 -13.84 4.90
N LEU A 109 -6.23 -13.25 5.26
CA LEU A 109 -6.00 -11.80 5.23
C LEU A 109 -5.82 -11.33 3.78
N GLY A 110 -6.93 -11.25 3.04
CA GLY A 110 -6.95 -11.25 1.58
C GLY A 110 -6.20 -10.12 0.89
N TYR A 111 -6.07 -8.96 1.53
CA TYR A 111 -5.39 -7.79 0.97
C TYR A 111 -3.95 -7.64 1.47
N SER A 112 -3.58 -8.28 2.59
CA SER A 112 -2.24 -8.17 3.21
C SER A 112 -1.09 -8.76 2.38
N GLY A 113 -1.41 -9.49 1.30
CA GLY A 113 -0.46 -10.16 0.43
C GLY A 113 0.42 -11.16 1.18
N ALA A 114 -0.13 -11.94 2.12
CA ALA A 114 0.64 -12.74 3.08
C ALA A 114 1.73 -13.65 2.47
N TRP A 115 1.52 -14.09 1.22
CA TRP A 115 2.43 -14.95 0.48
C TRP A 115 3.39 -14.22 -0.46
N ASN A 116 3.32 -12.88 -0.53
CA ASN A 116 4.35 -12.07 -1.17
C ASN A 116 5.67 -12.27 -0.42
N ASN A 117 6.79 -12.20 -1.14
CA ASN A 117 8.10 -12.30 -0.52
C ASN A 117 8.31 -11.20 0.53
N ASN A 118 8.93 -11.55 1.64
CA ASN A 118 9.40 -10.60 2.64
C ASN A 118 10.53 -9.76 2.04
N LEU A 119 10.38 -8.43 2.08
CA LEU A 119 11.38 -7.49 1.58
C LEU A 119 12.27 -7.03 2.75
N TYR A 120 13.54 -7.39 2.71
CA TYR A 120 14.53 -7.03 3.70
C TYR A 120 15.30 -5.79 3.24
N SER A 121 15.14 -4.69 3.98
CA SER A 121 15.75 -3.39 3.70
C SER A 121 17.27 -3.43 3.87
N THR A 122 18.02 -3.19 2.79
CA THR A 122 19.48 -3.24 2.83
C THR A 122 20.13 -1.89 3.14
N GLY A 123 19.40 -0.77 3.02
CA GLY A 123 19.97 0.58 3.08
C GLY A 123 20.90 0.90 1.90
N LEU A 124 20.63 0.31 0.73
CA LEU A 124 21.38 0.51 -0.50
C LEU A 124 20.46 0.93 -1.64
N TYR A 125 21.01 1.64 -2.61
CA TYR A 125 20.33 2.04 -3.84
C TYR A 125 21.15 1.63 -5.07
N ALA A 126 20.50 1.05 -6.06
CA ALA A 126 21.10 0.71 -7.35
C ALA A 126 20.94 1.88 -8.33
N VAL A 127 22.03 2.30 -8.96
CA VAL A 127 22.02 3.38 -9.96
C VAL A 127 21.41 2.86 -11.26
N ALA A 128 20.53 3.65 -11.89
CA ALA A 128 19.91 3.30 -13.17
C ALA A 128 20.94 2.91 -14.24
N GLY A 129 20.72 1.78 -14.91
CA GLY A 129 21.58 1.23 -15.95
C GLY A 129 22.97 0.77 -15.49
N LYS A 130 23.27 0.80 -14.18
CA LYS A 130 24.57 0.33 -13.65
C LYS A 130 24.36 -0.98 -12.88
N PRO A 131 25.18 -2.01 -13.13
CA PRO A 131 25.04 -3.28 -12.43
C PRO A 131 25.53 -3.19 -10.98
N ILE A 132 24.83 -3.89 -10.10
CA ILE A 132 25.32 -4.27 -8.77
C ILE A 132 25.70 -5.75 -8.79
N GLU A 133 26.68 -6.12 -7.97
CA GLU A 133 27.11 -7.51 -7.79
C GLU A 133 26.59 -8.00 -6.43
N VAL A 134 25.87 -9.12 -6.44
CA VAL A 134 25.36 -9.80 -5.24
C VAL A 134 26.07 -11.13 -5.11
N ILE A 135 26.70 -11.34 -3.95
CA ILE A 135 27.42 -12.55 -3.60
C ILE A 135 26.70 -13.21 -2.44
N ILE A 136 26.22 -14.44 -2.66
CA ILE A 136 25.56 -15.26 -1.64
C ILE A 136 26.42 -16.48 -1.25
N PRO A 137 26.26 -17.00 -0.04
CA PRO A 137 26.79 -18.31 0.34
C PRO A 137 26.20 -19.44 -0.51
N LYS A 138 26.92 -20.56 -0.63
CA LYS A 138 26.54 -21.67 -1.53
C LYS A 138 25.23 -22.32 -1.08
N GLU A 139 25.00 -22.40 0.22
CA GLU A 139 23.79 -22.93 0.87
C GLU A 139 22.51 -22.16 0.51
N LEU A 140 22.62 -20.95 -0.04
CA LEU A 140 21.47 -20.15 -0.46
C LEU A 140 21.06 -20.37 -1.92
N THR A 141 21.89 -21.01 -2.76
CA THR A 141 21.62 -21.10 -4.21
C THR A 141 20.34 -21.89 -4.54
N ASP A 142 19.98 -22.83 -3.66
CA ASP A 142 18.78 -23.66 -3.84
C ASP A 142 17.53 -23.06 -3.18
N LYS A 143 17.67 -21.98 -2.40
CA LYS A 143 16.57 -21.32 -1.68
C LYS A 143 15.76 -20.39 -2.58
N ASN A 144 14.52 -20.09 -2.21
CA ASN A 144 13.70 -19.07 -2.88
C ASN A 144 14.03 -17.66 -2.36
N ILE A 145 15.25 -17.22 -2.68
CA ILE A 145 15.76 -15.88 -2.41
C ILE A 145 15.97 -15.17 -3.74
N SER A 146 15.62 -13.89 -3.76
CA SER A 146 15.80 -12.97 -4.88
C SER A 146 16.45 -11.68 -4.41
N ILE A 147 17.08 -10.97 -5.34
CA ILE A 147 17.40 -9.55 -5.20
C ILE A 147 16.29 -8.76 -5.91
N GLN A 148 15.83 -7.68 -5.29
CA GLN A 148 14.84 -6.77 -5.87
C GLN A 148 15.37 -5.34 -5.86
N ILE A 149 15.16 -4.63 -6.98
CA ILE A 149 15.47 -3.21 -7.14
C ILE A 149 14.16 -2.46 -7.36
N GLY A 150 13.82 -1.57 -6.43
CA GLY A 150 12.57 -0.81 -6.38
C GLY A 150 11.54 -1.38 -5.40
N SER A 151 10.70 -0.51 -4.85
CA SER A 151 9.72 -0.80 -3.78
C SER A 151 8.26 -0.83 -4.22
N HIS A 152 7.93 -0.25 -5.38
CA HIS A 152 6.56 -0.09 -5.88
C HIS A 152 5.95 -1.41 -6.37
N SER A 153 4.62 -1.54 -6.34
CA SER A 153 3.91 -2.74 -6.84
C SER A 153 3.23 -2.56 -8.19
N ASP A 154 3.00 -1.32 -8.61
CA ASP A 154 1.90 -1.05 -9.52
C ASP A 154 2.27 -1.09 -11.00
N ASN A 155 1.41 -1.77 -11.76
CA ASN A 155 1.41 -1.80 -13.21
C ASN A 155 0.35 -0.84 -13.77
N LEU A 156 0.78 0.28 -14.34
CA LEU A 156 -0.15 1.31 -14.84
C LEU A 156 -0.94 0.88 -16.10
N GLY A 157 -0.60 -0.26 -16.71
CA GLY A 157 -1.37 -0.85 -17.80
C GLY A 157 -2.69 -1.52 -17.38
N THR A 158 -3.06 -1.45 -16.11
CA THR A 158 -4.21 -2.18 -15.55
C THR A 158 -5.04 -1.30 -14.64
N TRP A 159 -6.23 -1.79 -14.26
CA TRP A 159 -7.17 -1.12 -13.36
C TRP A 159 -7.46 0.34 -13.78
N VAL A 160 -7.62 1.27 -12.84
CA VAL A 160 -7.98 2.67 -13.14
C VAL A 160 -6.85 3.40 -13.88
N ALA A 161 -5.59 3.16 -13.55
CA ALA A 161 -4.43 3.74 -14.24
C ALA A 161 -4.37 3.35 -15.72
N GLY A 162 -4.94 2.19 -16.10
CA GLY A 162 -5.08 1.75 -17.48
C GLY A 162 -5.93 2.70 -18.33
N THR A 163 -6.86 3.42 -17.71
CA THR A 163 -7.73 4.40 -18.37
C THR A 163 -7.27 5.85 -18.19
N GLN A 164 -6.06 6.07 -17.66
CA GLN A 164 -5.50 7.40 -17.40
C GLN A 164 -4.20 7.64 -18.19
N ASP A 165 -3.82 8.91 -18.30
CA ASP A 165 -2.52 9.29 -18.85
C ASP A 165 -1.42 8.92 -17.86
N TRP A 166 -0.42 8.16 -18.30
CA TRP A 166 0.66 7.69 -17.41
C TRP A 166 1.63 8.82 -17.08
N ARG A 167 1.96 8.95 -15.80
CA ARG A 167 2.82 10.03 -15.27
C ARG A 167 4.24 9.56 -14.93
N ARG A 168 4.48 8.26 -15.08
CA ARG A 168 5.77 7.56 -14.99
C ARG A 168 5.73 6.33 -15.89
N MET A 169 6.86 5.64 -16.02
CA MET A 169 6.90 4.33 -16.69
C MET A 169 5.99 3.33 -15.98
N PRO A 170 5.28 2.44 -16.73
CA PRO A 170 4.19 1.65 -16.17
C PRO A 170 4.65 0.59 -15.17
N ARG A 171 5.91 0.14 -15.25
CA ARG A 171 6.53 -0.82 -14.32
C ARG A 171 7.96 -0.37 -14.05
N VAL A 172 8.36 -0.34 -12.78
CA VAL A 172 9.69 0.19 -12.37
C VAL A 172 10.50 -0.75 -11.48
N VAL A 173 9.95 -1.91 -11.12
CA VAL A 173 10.61 -2.86 -10.21
C VAL A 173 11.23 -4.01 -10.99
N LYS A 174 12.49 -4.30 -10.67
CA LYS A 174 13.24 -5.44 -11.20
C LYS A 174 13.48 -6.47 -10.10
N VAL A 175 13.28 -7.75 -10.42
CA VAL A 175 13.53 -8.86 -9.50
C VAL A 175 14.34 -9.95 -10.22
N GLU A 176 15.34 -10.51 -9.55
CA GLU A 176 16.12 -11.64 -10.06
C GLU A 176 16.37 -12.68 -8.96
N LYS A 177 16.22 -13.97 -9.30
CA LYS A 177 16.46 -15.06 -8.35
C LYS A 177 17.96 -15.26 -8.14
N LEU A 178 18.39 -15.44 -6.90
CA LEU A 178 19.79 -15.68 -6.56
C LEU A 178 20.11 -17.18 -6.60
N LYS A 179 20.31 -17.71 -7.82
CA LYS A 179 20.59 -19.14 -8.07
C LYS A 179 22.07 -19.48 -8.25
N LYS A 180 22.94 -18.47 -8.19
CA LYS A 180 24.39 -18.60 -8.36
C LYS A 180 25.08 -17.89 -7.21
N LYS A 181 26.30 -18.32 -6.88
CA LYS A 181 27.13 -17.66 -5.86
C LYS A 181 27.30 -16.16 -6.14
N ILE A 182 27.43 -15.79 -7.42
CA ILE A 182 27.57 -14.41 -7.88
C ILE A 182 26.46 -14.14 -8.90
N THR A 183 25.67 -13.10 -8.64
CA THR A 183 24.64 -12.59 -9.55
C THR A 183 24.92 -11.11 -9.81
N ASN A 184 24.94 -10.71 -11.08
CA ASN A 184 25.03 -9.31 -11.48
C ASN A 184 23.68 -8.86 -12.02
N ILE A 185 23.15 -7.77 -11.50
CA ILE A 185 21.82 -7.25 -11.86
C ILE A 185 21.91 -5.75 -12.12
N ALA A 186 21.27 -5.29 -13.20
CA ALA A 186 21.10 -3.88 -13.50
C ALA A 186 19.61 -3.56 -13.70
N SER A 187 19.14 -2.43 -13.20
CA SER A 187 17.76 -1.95 -13.44
C SER A 187 17.80 -0.73 -14.36
N PRO A 188 16.94 -0.64 -15.38
CA PRO A 188 16.87 0.54 -16.24
C PRO A 188 16.44 1.81 -15.46
N PHE A 189 15.80 1.64 -14.29
CA PHE A 189 15.29 2.73 -13.47
C PHE A 189 16.11 2.99 -12.21
N GLY A 190 16.93 2.03 -11.79
CA GLY A 190 17.51 2.03 -10.45
C GLY A 190 16.44 1.80 -9.38
N GLY A 191 16.79 2.01 -8.11
CA GLY A 191 15.87 1.86 -6.98
C GLY A 191 16.55 1.36 -5.72
N LEU A 192 15.82 1.41 -4.59
CA LEU A 192 16.24 0.76 -3.35
C LEU A 192 16.44 -0.74 -3.55
N VAL A 193 17.45 -1.30 -2.90
CA VAL A 193 17.85 -2.70 -3.03
C VAL A 193 17.31 -3.51 -1.85
N TYR A 194 16.64 -4.62 -2.14
CA TYR A 194 16.06 -5.52 -1.15
C TYR A 194 16.55 -6.95 -1.36
N ILE A 195 16.83 -7.64 -0.26
CA ILE A 195 16.83 -9.11 -0.27
C ILE A 195 15.37 -9.54 -0.12
N SER A 196 14.88 -10.34 -1.06
CA SER A 196 13.49 -10.77 -1.14
C SER A 196 13.42 -12.27 -0.88
N VAL A 197 12.74 -12.70 0.18
CA VAL A 197 12.68 -14.11 0.60
C VAL A 197 11.23 -14.57 0.66
N SER A 198 10.93 -15.72 0.05
CA SER A 198 9.59 -16.32 0.19
C SER A 198 9.27 -16.59 1.67
N PRO A 199 8.09 -16.20 2.18
CA PRO A 199 7.69 -16.47 3.56
C PRO A 199 7.53 -17.97 3.89
N LYS A 200 7.61 -18.83 2.87
CA LYS A 200 7.60 -20.30 3.00
C LYS A 200 8.99 -20.90 3.19
N GLU A 201 10.05 -20.12 3.00
CA GLU A 201 11.40 -20.61 3.22
C GLU A 201 11.64 -20.90 4.70
N GLN A 202 12.37 -21.97 4.98
CA GLN A 202 12.83 -22.25 6.32
C GLN A 202 13.74 -21.13 6.83
N ALA A 203 13.96 -21.08 8.16
CA ALA A 203 14.78 -20.03 8.76
C ALA A 203 16.15 -19.91 8.06
N ILE A 204 16.58 -18.68 7.79
CA ILE A 204 17.85 -18.38 7.12
C ILE A 204 18.61 -17.37 7.95
N GLN A 205 19.86 -17.70 8.26
CA GLN A 205 20.85 -16.75 8.77
C GLN A 205 22.06 -16.81 7.86
N ALA A 206 22.37 -15.70 7.19
CA ALA A 206 23.44 -15.68 6.21
C ALA A 206 23.94 -14.27 5.92
N ASP A 207 25.21 -14.18 5.55
CA ASP A 207 25.84 -12.94 5.11
C ASP A 207 25.76 -12.83 3.59
N ILE A 208 25.14 -11.77 3.09
CA ILE A 208 25.03 -11.46 1.66
C ILE A 208 25.86 -10.22 1.38
N LYS A 209 26.85 -10.34 0.50
CA LYS A 209 27.69 -9.21 0.11
C LYS A 209 27.12 -8.54 -1.15
N ILE A 210 26.93 -7.23 -1.10
CA ILE A 210 26.42 -6.43 -2.21
C ILE A 210 27.46 -5.36 -2.56
N LYS A 211 27.88 -5.29 -3.81
CA LYS A 211 28.86 -4.31 -4.33
C LYS A 211 28.27 -3.42 -5.41
N ASN A 212 28.93 -2.29 -5.64
CA ASN A 212 28.63 -1.31 -6.69
C ASN A 212 27.28 -0.57 -6.53
N ALA A 213 26.60 -0.75 -5.41
CA ALA A 213 25.46 0.08 -4.99
C ALA A 213 25.94 1.36 -4.30
N ILE A 214 25.04 2.30 -4.02
CA ILE A 214 25.32 3.48 -3.19
C ILE A 214 24.57 3.35 -1.85
N ALA A 215 25.02 4.06 -0.82
CA ALA A 215 24.29 4.14 0.45
C ALA A 215 22.94 4.85 0.26
N ALA A 216 21.90 4.34 0.91
CA ALA A 216 20.60 4.98 1.04
C ALA A 216 20.23 5.11 2.52
N PRO A 217 19.53 6.18 2.95
CA PRO A 217 19.17 6.36 4.34
C PRO A 217 18.23 5.26 4.82
N LEU A 218 18.52 4.70 5.98
CA LEU A 218 17.71 3.72 6.67
C LEU A 218 17.72 4.04 8.17
N PHE A 219 16.60 4.57 8.65
CA PHE A 219 16.34 4.68 10.08
C PHE A 219 15.68 3.40 10.58
N GLN A 220 16.20 2.81 11.65
CA GLN A 220 15.58 1.68 12.34
C GLN A 220 15.29 2.07 13.78
N LEU A 221 14.01 2.10 14.16
CA LEU A 221 13.57 2.42 15.52
C LEU A 221 14.27 1.50 16.54
N GLY A 222 14.84 2.11 17.59
CA GLY A 222 15.61 1.41 18.63
C GLY A 222 17.00 0.94 18.22
N LYS A 223 17.45 1.20 16.98
CA LYS A 223 18.79 0.81 16.48
C LYS A 223 19.59 1.99 15.92
N THR A 224 18.95 2.87 15.15
CA THR A 224 19.57 4.06 14.57
C THR A 224 19.39 5.23 15.54
N THR A 225 20.48 5.88 15.92
CA THR A 225 20.40 7.12 16.73
C THR A 225 20.12 8.33 15.84
N ASP A 226 19.58 9.41 16.40
CA ASP A 226 19.34 10.65 15.67
C ASP A 226 20.62 11.20 15.00
N GLN A 227 21.75 11.14 15.71
CA GLN A 227 23.04 11.56 15.16
C GLN A 227 23.43 10.72 13.93
N GLN A 228 23.21 9.39 13.97
CA GLN A 228 23.45 8.52 12.82
C GLN A 228 22.48 8.83 11.69
N TRP A 229 21.22 9.11 11.99
CA TRP A 229 20.21 9.50 11.01
C TRP A 229 20.58 10.80 10.29
N PHE A 230 20.88 11.87 11.04
CA PHE A 230 21.29 13.14 10.44
C PHE A 230 22.58 13.02 9.61
N LYS A 231 23.53 12.19 10.05
CA LYS A 231 24.72 11.90 9.26
C LYS A 231 24.36 11.20 7.95
N GLN A 232 23.50 10.18 7.98
CA GLN A 232 23.02 9.50 6.77
C GLN A 232 22.36 10.49 5.80
N LEU A 233 21.51 11.39 6.30
CA LEU A 233 20.82 12.38 5.48
C LEU A 233 21.77 13.41 4.87
N LYS A 234 22.74 13.92 5.64
CA LYS A 234 23.74 14.89 5.17
C LYS A 234 24.57 14.32 4.01
N ASP A 235 24.98 13.07 4.11
CA ASP A 235 25.81 12.40 3.11
C ASP A 235 24.97 11.77 1.98
N ASN A 236 23.63 11.86 2.04
CA ASN A 236 22.75 11.10 1.15
C ASN A 236 22.82 11.57 -0.31
N LYS A 237 23.04 10.60 -1.20
CA LYS A 237 22.97 10.76 -2.66
C LYS A 237 21.88 9.93 -3.32
N ALA A 238 21.23 9.03 -2.59
CA ALA A 238 20.12 8.23 -3.10
C ALA A 238 18.81 9.05 -3.11
N PRO A 239 17.95 8.87 -4.13
CA PRO A 239 16.68 9.60 -4.22
C PRO A 239 15.61 9.09 -3.25
N TRP A 240 15.81 7.93 -2.62
CA TRP A 240 14.87 7.31 -1.68
C TRP A 240 15.61 6.73 -0.48
N GLY A 241 14.88 6.59 0.62
CA GLY A 241 15.31 5.90 1.83
C GLY A 241 14.11 5.37 2.60
N GLU A 242 14.36 4.83 3.79
CA GLU A 242 13.31 4.19 4.58
C GLU A 242 13.37 4.52 6.07
N LEU A 243 12.19 4.65 6.68
CA LEU A 243 11.99 4.65 8.12
C LEU A 243 11.36 3.31 8.52
N ALA A 244 11.97 2.59 9.46
CA ALA A 244 11.62 1.21 9.76
C ALA A 244 11.39 0.97 11.25
N SER A 245 10.40 0.15 11.54
CA SER A 245 10.09 -0.40 12.86
C SER A 245 9.82 -1.91 12.74
N ASN A 246 9.41 -2.55 13.84
CA ASN A 246 8.98 -3.94 13.83
C ASN A 246 7.58 -4.16 13.26
N ARG A 247 6.70 -3.14 13.18
CA ARG A 247 5.35 -3.28 12.64
C ARG A 247 5.17 -2.67 11.25
N ILE A 248 5.94 -1.65 10.89
CA ILE A 248 5.85 -0.97 9.59
C ILE A 248 7.19 -0.44 9.09
N ILE A 249 7.40 -0.51 7.78
CA ILE A 249 8.49 0.14 7.05
C ILE A 249 7.89 1.09 6.02
N ILE A 250 8.35 2.33 6.02
CA ILE A 250 7.85 3.41 5.18
C ILE A 250 8.96 3.84 4.21
N THR A 251 8.69 3.79 2.92
CA THR A 251 9.61 4.20 1.86
C THR A 251 9.22 5.61 1.37
N LEU A 252 10.15 6.57 1.48
CA LEU A 252 9.93 7.98 1.15
C LEU A 252 11.06 8.55 0.28
N PRO A 253 10.78 9.56 -0.55
CA PRO A 253 11.82 10.25 -1.29
C PRO A 253 12.69 11.07 -0.34
N ASP A 254 13.94 11.30 -0.75
CA ASP A 254 14.91 12.06 0.03
C ASP A 254 14.41 13.47 0.41
N SER A 255 13.69 14.15 -0.49
CA SER A 255 13.09 15.48 -0.22
C SER A 255 12.17 15.50 1.00
N VAL A 256 11.56 14.36 1.35
CA VAL A 256 10.70 14.21 2.53
C VAL A 256 11.53 13.80 3.73
N LEU A 257 12.44 12.84 3.56
CA LEU A 257 13.29 12.36 4.65
C LEU A 257 14.13 13.47 5.27
N GLN A 258 14.61 14.43 4.46
CA GLN A 258 15.35 15.60 4.93
C GLN A 258 14.52 16.52 5.86
N ARG A 259 13.19 16.38 5.87
CA ARG A 259 12.27 17.15 6.73
C ARG A 259 11.87 16.41 8.01
N VAL A 260 12.28 15.14 8.17
CA VAL A 260 11.97 14.33 9.35
C VAL A 260 13.02 14.61 10.44
N VAL A 261 12.67 15.47 11.39
CA VAL A 261 13.56 15.89 12.49
C VAL A 261 13.59 14.85 13.62
N HIS A 262 12.45 14.26 13.97
CA HIS A 262 12.30 13.28 15.06
C HIS A 262 11.80 11.93 14.50
N PRO A 263 12.68 11.15 13.84
CA PRO A 263 12.29 9.91 13.17
C PRO A 263 11.80 8.83 14.15
N ASP A 264 12.27 8.85 15.39
CA ASP A 264 11.81 8.00 16.49
C ASP A 264 10.33 8.25 16.80
N SER A 265 9.95 9.51 17.05
CA SER A 265 8.58 9.93 17.36
C SER A 265 7.62 9.64 16.20
N VAL A 266 8.06 9.89 14.96
CA VAL A 266 7.32 9.54 13.75
C VAL A 266 7.06 8.03 13.70
N MET A 267 8.09 7.22 13.92
CA MET A 267 7.96 5.76 13.83
C MET A 267 7.22 5.14 15.01
N ASP A 268 7.31 5.72 16.21
CA ASP A 268 6.54 5.30 17.38
C ASP A 268 5.03 5.51 17.16
N LEU A 269 4.65 6.66 16.59
CA LEU A 269 3.24 6.92 16.28
C LEU A 269 2.72 6.01 15.16
N TRP A 270 3.50 5.78 14.11
CA TRP A 270 3.14 4.77 13.11
C TRP A 270 3.04 3.36 13.70
N ASN A 271 3.94 2.99 14.61
CA ASN A 271 3.87 1.73 15.35
C ASN A 271 2.61 1.60 16.21
N LEU A 272 2.17 2.71 16.81
CA LEU A 272 0.94 2.78 17.61
C LEU A 272 -0.30 2.59 16.73
N ILE A 273 -0.38 3.30 15.59
CA ILE A 273 -1.50 3.18 14.63
C ILE A 273 -1.64 1.74 14.14
N ILE A 274 -0.55 1.15 13.63
CA ILE A 274 -0.56 -0.24 13.15
C ILE A 274 -0.86 -1.21 14.30
N GLY A 275 -0.35 -0.92 15.50
CA GLY A 275 -0.63 -1.69 16.71
C GLY A 275 -2.10 -1.70 17.10
N ALA A 276 -2.81 -0.56 16.96
CA ALA A 276 -4.23 -0.47 17.27
C ALA A 276 -5.06 -1.35 16.34
N GLU A 277 -4.79 -1.35 15.03
CA GLU A 277 -5.52 -2.21 14.10
C GLU A 277 -5.21 -3.70 14.31
N MET A 278 -3.95 -4.04 14.57
CA MET A 278 -3.56 -5.41 14.92
C MET A 278 -4.20 -5.88 16.23
N ASP A 279 -4.34 -4.99 17.21
CA ASP A 279 -5.04 -5.25 18.47
C ASP A 279 -6.52 -5.53 18.22
N LEU A 280 -7.23 -4.73 17.42
CA LEU A 280 -8.61 -5.09 17.07
C LEU A 280 -8.66 -6.43 16.33
N ALA A 281 -7.77 -6.63 15.34
CA ALA A 281 -7.71 -7.85 14.55
C ALA A 281 -7.33 -9.09 15.37
N GLN A 282 -6.85 -8.93 16.60
CA GLN A 282 -6.32 -10.01 17.44
C GLN A 282 -5.13 -10.72 16.78
N ILE A 283 -4.26 -9.95 16.13
CA ILE A 283 -3.02 -10.42 15.52
C ILE A 283 -1.88 -10.24 16.52
N ASP A 284 -1.24 -11.35 16.87
CA ASP A 284 -0.14 -11.36 17.82
C ASP A 284 1.07 -10.55 17.33
N THR A 285 1.78 -9.95 18.29
CA THR A 285 3.07 -9.30 18.06
C THR A 285 4.18 -10.05 18.81
N PRO A 286 5.38 -10.24 18.22
CA PRO A 286 5.80 -9.78 16.89
C PRO A 286 5.10 -10.56 15.76
N PHE A 287 4.67 -9.83 14.74
CA PHE A 287 4.14 -10.44 13.51
C PHE A 287 5.28 -11.01 12.67
N TYR A 288 4.98 -11.90 11.72
CA TYR A 288 6.02 -12.56 10.90
C TYR A 288 6.79 -11.59 9.99
N ARG A 289 6.24 -10.39 9.74
CA ARG A 289 6.90 -9.28 9.04
C ARG A 289 6.26 -7.94 9.39
N PRO A 290 6.99 -6.81 9.27
CA PRO A 290 6.36 -5.50 9.27
C PRO A 290 5.53 -5.31 8.00
N GLN A 291 4.46 -4.52 8.08
CA GLN A 291 3.78 -3.94 6.91
C GLN A 291 4.72 -3.01 6.15
N ARG A 292 4.38 -2.69 4.89
CA ARG A 292 5.12 -1.70 4.11
C ARG A 292 4.20 -0.65 3.54
N MET A 293 4.67 0.58 3.48
CA MET A 293 3.97 1.70 2.85
C MET A 293 4.93 2.43 1.91
N VAL A 294 4.47 2.72 0.69
CA VAL A 294 5.28 3.33 -0.36
C VAL A 294 4.48 4.43 -1.05
N VAL A 295 5.06 5.62 -1.17
CA VAL A 295 4.49 6.71 -1.98
C VAL A 295 4.86 6.54 -3.45
N ASP A 296 3.94 6.88 -4.37
CA ASP A 296 4.12 6.74 -5.81
C ASP A 296 3.45 7.90 -6.56
N GLU A 297 4.10 8.38 -7.62
CA GLU A 297 3.61 9.43 -8.52
C GLU A 297 2.30 9.05 -9.23
N HIS A 298 2.08 7.76 -9.47
CA HIS A 298 0.87 7.25 -10.10
C HIS A 298 0.66 5.81 -9.65
N ILE A 299 -0.46 5.55 -8.95
CA ILE A 299 -0.87 4.20 -8.51
C ILE A 299 -2.00 3.67 -9.40
N GLY A 300 -2.25 2.36 -9.33
CA GLY A 300 -3.24 1.66 -10.14
C GLY A 300 -4.65 2.22 -10.02
N GLY A 301 -4.98 2.88 -8.91
CA GLY A 301 -6.28 3.52 -8.67
C GLY A 301 -6.41 4.04 -7.23
N GLY A 302 -7.36 4.97 -7.05
CA GLY A 302 -7.64 5.57 -5.74
C GLY A 302 -6.64 6.65 -5.30
N PHE A 303 -6.83 7.12 -4.07
CA PHE A 303 -5.86 7.96 -3.35
C PHE A 303 -4.76 7.09 -2.71
N MET A 304 -5.14 5.91 -2.26
CA MET A 304 -4.29 4.88 -1.71
C MET A 304 -4.90 3.52 -2.08
N HIS A 305 -4.15 2.44 -1.94
CA HIS A 305 -4.71 1.09 -1.87
C HIS A 305 -3.88 0.17 -0.98
N SER A 306 -4.57 -0.76 -0.33
CA SER A 306 -3.99 -1.82 0.48
C SER A 306 -3.10 -2.80 -0.30
N GLY A 307 -2.31 -3.58 0.43
CA GLY A 307 -1.31 -4.47 -0.16
C GLY A 307 -0.06 -4.65 0.68
N TYR A 308 0.90 -5.34 0.07
CA TYR A 308 2.29 -5.40 0.53
C TYR A 308 3.20 -5.00 -0.64
N PRO A 309 3.52 -3.70 -0.80
CA PRO A 309 3.19 -2.58 0.11
C PRO A 309 1.76 -2.03 -0.03
N ILE A 310 1.35 -1.25 0.98
CA ILE A 310 0.28 -0.25 0.86
C ILE A 310 0.82 0.88 -0.02
N MET A 311 0.12 1.18 -1.11
CA MET A 311 0.54 2.21 -2.05
C MET A 311 -0.21 3.51 -1.78
N VAL A 312 0.53 4.62 -1.79
CA VAL A 312 0.01 5.95 -1.49
C VAL A 312 0.27 6.85 -2.69
N HIS A 313 -0.79 7.36 -3.31
CA HIS A 313 -0.64 8.32 -4.39
C HIS A 313 -0.09 9.62 -3.81
N HIS A 314 1.00 10.10 -4.38
CA HIS A 314 1.54 11.42 -4.11
C HIS A 314 2.08 12.03 -5.39
N SER A 315 1.57 13.20 -5.77
CA SER A 315 2.08 13.96 -6.90
C SER A 315 2.29 15.42 -6.51
N PRO A 316 3.53 15.93 -6.47
CA PRO A 316 3.80 17.33 -6.17
C PRO A 316 3.13 18.29 -7.15
N THR A 317 3.03 17.90 -8.43
CA THR A 317 2.35 18.70 -9.46
C THR A 317 0.82 18.68 -9.35
N LYS A 318 0.26 17.83 -8.48
CA LYS A 318 -1.15 17.88 -8.06
C LYS A 318 -1.32 18.47 -6.66
N HIS A 319 -0.26 19.01 -6.06
CA HIS A 319 -0.27 19.60 -4.71
C HIS A 319 -0.82 18.65 -3.64
N MET A 320 -0.50 17.36 -3.73
CA MET A 320 -0.93 16.36 -2.75
C MET A 320 -0.09 16.46 -1.47
N TYR A 321 -0.71 16.23 -0.32
CA TYR A 321 -0.05 16.33 1.00
C TYR A 321 0.31 14.98 1.63
N SER A 322 0.17 13.86 0.90
CA SER A 322 0.34 12.50 1.44
C SER A 322 1.69 12.29 2.11
N GLU A 323 2.78 12.77 1.51
CA GLU A 323 4.13 12.69 2.07
C GLU A 323 4.29 13.52 3.36
N ASP A 324 3.65 14.69 3.44
CA ASP A 324 3.69 15.55 4.62
C ASP A 324 2.92 14.95 5.80
N ILE A 325 1.89 14.15 5.52
CA ILE A 325 1.15 13.39 6.52
C ILE A 325 1.99 12.20 6.99
N ILE A 326 2.66 11.50 6.07
CA ILE A 326 3.50 10.36 6.44
C ILE A 326 4.71 10.78 7.28
N ALA A 327 5.34 11.90 6.93
CA ALA A 327 6.47 12.46 7.67
C ALA A 327 6.06 13.13 8.99
N ASN A 328 4.78 13.47 9.17
CA ASN A 328 4.23 14.02 10.40
C ASN A 328 2.88 13.35 10.74
N PRO A 329 2.91 12.11 11.27
CA PRO A 329 1.71 11.34 11.55
C PRO A 329 0.84 11.91 12.67
N GLU A 330 1.29 12.90 13.44
CA GLU A 330 0.45 13.59 14.45
C GLU A 330 -0.77 14.24 13.79
N LYS A 331 -0.66 14.64 12.52
CA LYS A 331 -1.79 15.14 11.72
C LYS A 331 -2.92 14.12 11.58
N LEU A 332 -2.64 12.82 11.73
CA LEU A 332 -3.66 11.77 11.70
C LEU A 332 -4.48 11.72 12.99
N LEU A 333 -3.99 12.32 14.07
CA LEU A 333 -4.67 12.39 15.38
C LEU A 333 -5.62 13.60 15.49
N ILE A 334 -5.86 14.30 14.39
CA ILE A 334 -6.80 15.41 14.32
C ILE A 334 -7.99 14.95 13.46
N PRO A 335 -9.19 14.78 14.02
CA PRO A 335 -10.37 14.39 13.25
C PRO A 335 -10.63 15.37 12.09
N THR A 336 -10.86 14.82 10.89
CA THR A 336 -11.01 15.63 9.66
C THR A 336 -12.33 15.39 8.92
N LYS A 337 -13.27 14.63 9.50
CA LYS A 337 -14.56 14.30 8.88
C LYS A 337 -14.43 13.61 7.51
N GLY A 338 -13.40 12.79 7.35
CA GLY A 338 -13.18 11.95 6.17
C GLY A 338 -11.96 12.33 5.32
N GLY A 339 -11.05 13.12 5.85
CA GLY A 339 -9.77 13.44 5.22
C GLY A 339 -8.73 12.34 5.42
N ALA A 340 -7.47 12.74 5.55
CA ALA A 340 -6.32 11.83 5.49
C ALA A 340 -6.37 10.69 6.51
N ASN A 341 -6.71 10.97 7.78
CA ASN A 341 -6.77 9.93 8.82
C ASN A 341 -7.72 8.79 8.48
N TRP A 342 -8.92 9.10 7.99
CA TRP A 342 -9.82 8.06 7.49
C TRP A 342 -9.16 7.25 6.38
N GLY A 343 -8.60 7.90 5.36
CA GLY A 343 -7.94 7.21 4.24
C GLY A 343 -6.80 6.28 4.67
N PHE A 344 -5.92 6.72 5.57
CA PHE A 344 -4.83 5.88 6.06
C PHE A 344 -5.33 4.67 6.86
N PHE A 345 -6.24 4.88 7.83
CA PHE A 345 -6.76 3.77 8.64
C PHE A 345 -7.65 2.82 7.82
N HIS A 346 -8.31 3.32 6.79
CA HIS A 346 -9.14 2.51 5.88
C HIS A 346 -8.30 1.49 5.11
N GLU A 347 -7.15 1.91 4.57
CA GLU A 347 -6.28 1.07 3.76
C GLU A 347 -5.44 0.10 4.58
N ILE A 348 -5.00 0.52 5.77
CA ILE A 348 -4.38 -0.40 6.73
C ILE A 348 -5.45 -1.42 7.18
N GLY A 349 -6.70 -0.98 7.38
CA GLY A 349 -7.81 -1.84 7.78
C GLY A 349 -8.11 -2.94 6.78
N HIS A 350 -7.96 -2.67 5.48
CA HIS A 350 -8.06 -3.70 4.44
C HIS A 350 -7.02 -4.81 4.64
N ASN A 351 -5.78 -4.49 5.04
CA ASN A 351 -4.77 -5.51 5.34
C ASN A 351 -5.16 -6.40 6.54
N MET A 352 -6.06 -5.94 7.41
CA MET A 352 -6.58 -6.69 8.55
C MET A 352 -7.90 -7.44 8.26
N GLN A 353 -8.50 -7.25 7.08
CA GLN A 353 -9.72 -7.94 6.71
C GLN A 353 -9.48 -9.43 6.47
N ASN A 354 -10.28 -10.26 7.15
CA ASN A 354 -10.25 -11.70 6.98
C ASN A 354 -11.48 -12.19 6.22
N PHE A 355 -11.24 -12.89 5.12
CA PHE A 355 -12.25 -13.40 4.21
C PHE A 355 -13.23 -14.42 4.81
N ASP A 356 -12.98 -14.93 6.02
CA ASP A 356 -13.94 -15.80 6.72
C ASP A 356 -15.18 -15.06 7.23
N TRP A 357 -15.08 -13.76 7.50
CA TRP A 357 -16.19 -12.93 7.98
C TRP A 357 -16.56 -11.78 7.05
N VAL A 358 -15.78 -11.52 6.00
CA VAL A 358 -16.17 -10.59 4.91
C VAL A 358 -17.21 -11.27 4.01
N PHE A 359 -18.45 -10.79 4.07
CA PHE A 359 -19.57 -11.21 3.21
C PHE A 359 -19.99 -10.11 2.23
N GLY A 360 -20.95 -10.40 1.37
CA GLY A 360 -21.40 -9.56 0.26
C GLY A 360 -21.72 -8.13 0.69
N GLY A 361 -21.11 -7.17 -0.01
CA GLY A 361 -21.24 -5.74 0.27
C GLY A 361 -20.44 -5.24 1.48
N THR A 362 -19.63 -6.07 2.13
CA THR A 362 -18.85 -5.66 3.32
C THR A 362 -17.37 -5.43 3.09
N THR A 363 -16.89 -5.55 1.84
CA THR A 363 -15.48 -5.28 1.50
C THR A 363 -15.06 -3.87 1.87
N GLU A 364 -15.87 -2.85 1.52
CA GLU A 364 -15.61 -1.44 1.85
C GLU A 364 -16.26 -1.00 3.17
N VAL A 365 -16.73 -1.96 3.96
CA VAL A 365 -17.45 -1.73 5.22
C VAL A 365 -16.63 -2.22 6.39
N SER A 366 -16.22 -3.49 6.33
CA SER A 366 -15.65 -4.18 7.49
C SER A 366 -14.19 -3.79 7.75
N ASN A 367 -13.48 -3.25 6.76
CA ASN A 367 -12.20 -2.57 6.99
C ASN A 367 -12.38 -1.30 7.85
N ASN A 368 -13.51 -0.60 7.73
CA ASN A 368 -13.78 0.58 8.54
C ASN A 368 -14.05 0.27 10.02
N LEU A 369 -14.19 -1.00 10.42
CA LEU A 369 -14.15 -1.37 11.84
C LEU A 369 -12.81 -0.99 12.47
N PHE A 370 -11.72 -1.22 11.75
CA PHE A 370 -10.37 -0.84 12.17
C PHE A 370 -10.21 0.68 12.20
N SER A 371 -10.76 1.37 11.18
CA SER A 371 -10.75 2.83 11.16
C SER A 371 -11.49 3.43 12.35
N LEU A 372 -12.74 3.01 12.61
CA LEU A 372 -13.51 3.45 13.78
C LEU A 372 -12.80 3.13 15.09
N TYR A 373 -12.14 1.97 15.18
CA TYR A 373 -11.36 1.60 16.36
C TYR A 373 -10.16 2.52 16.59
N CYS A 374 -9.42 2.88 15.54
CA CYS A 374 -8.35 3.87 15.64
C CYS A 374 -8.88 5.23 16.10
N PHE A 375 -10.03 5.68 15.59
CA PHE A 375 -10.65 6.92 16.05
C PHE A 375 -11.02 6.87 17.54
N ASP A 376 -11.64 5.79 18.01
CA ASP A 376 -11.95 5.64 19.43
C ASP A 376 -10.71 5.58 20.32
N ARG A 377 -9.72 4.77 19.94
CA ARG A 377 -8.54 4.53 20.78
C ARG A 377 -7.53 5.67 20.76
N LEU A 378 -7.39 6.38 19.64
CA LEU A 378 -6.37 7.41 19.46
C LEU A 378 -6.92 8.83 19.62
N MET A 379 -8.23 9.04 19.40
CA MET A 379 -8.85 10.37 19.41
C MET A 379 -10.07 10.47 20.34
N GLY A 380 -10.56 9.37 20.91
CA GLY A 380 -11.64 9.37 21.90
C GLY A 380 -13.06 9.51 21.34
N GLY A 381 -13.27 9.35 20.02
CA GLY A 381 -14.62 9.32 19.44
C GLY A 381 -14.68 9.21 17.92
N GLN A 382 -15.85 8.78 17.42
CA GLN A 382 -16.07 8.44 16.00
C GLN A 382 -16.84 9.50 15.20
N ASP A 383 -17.56 10.43 15.85
CA ASP A 383 -18.54 11.29 15.15
C ASP A 383 -17.87 12.22 14.11
N ASP A 384 -16.64 12.64 14.39
CA ASP A 384 -15.81 13.45 13.50
C ASP A 384 -14.86 12.62 12.63
N ALA A 385 -14.97 11.28 12.64
CA ALA A 385 -14.12 10.39 11.86
C ALA A 385 -14.34 10.55 10.35
N HIS A 386 -15.62 10.49 9.94
CA HIS A 386 -16.05 10.70 8.56
C HIS A 386 -17.45 11.30 8.54
N SER A 387 -17.71 12.25 7.63
CA SER A 387 -19.05 12.85 7.49
C SER A 387 -20.15 11.79 7.36
N GLY A 388 -19.92 10.74 6.57
CA GLY A 388 -20.81 9.59 6.41
C GLY A 388 -21.08 8.75 7.67
N VAL A 389 -20.28 8.87 8.74
CA VAL A 389 -20.52 8.18 10.02
C VAL A 389 -20.98 9.13 11.13
N SER A 390 -21.15 10.43 10.85
CA SER A 390 -21.71 11.34 11.85
C SER A 390 -23.10 10.90 12.29
N SER A 391 -23.48 11.23 13.51
CA SER A 391 -24.77 10.87 14.09
C SER A 391 -25.93 11.43 13.25
N GLU A 392 -25.80 12.67 12.76
CA GLU A 392 -26.79 13.28 11.87
C GLU A 392 -26.97 12.49 10.56
N ASN A 393 -25.87 12.18 9.85
CA ASN A 393 -25.95 11.48 8.58
C ASN A 393 -26.40 10.02 8.76
N THR A 394 -25.93 9.36 9.81
CA THR A 394 -26.36 8.01 10.19
C THR A 394 -27.88 7.94 10.39
N GLN A 395 -28.46 8.87 11.16
CA GLN A 395 -29.90 8.95 11.37
C GLN A 395 -30.66 9.22 10.06
N LYS A 396 -30.19 10.17 9.26
CA LYS A 396 -30.79 10.50 7.95
C LYS A 396 -30.77 9.30 6.99
N MET A 397 -29.66 8.57 6.93
CA MET A 397 -29.51 7.38 6.08
C MET A 397 -30.44 6.25 6.54
N MET A 398 -30.51 5.98 7.84
CA MET A 398 -31.43 4.98 8.41
C MET A 398 -32.88 5.31 8.09
N LYS A 399 -33.36 6.53 8.41
CA LYS A 399 -34.74 6.95 8.15
C LYS A 399 -35.11 6.75 6.68
N LYS A 400 -34.26 7.23 5.77
CA LYS A 400 -34.45 7.09 4.31
C LYS A 400 -34.45 5.63 3.85
N TYR A 401 -33.57 4.79 4.41
CA TYR A 401 -33.46 3.39 4.04
C TYR A 401 -34.70 2.60 4.47
N PHE A 402 -35.10 2.71 5.74
CA PHE A 402 -36.25 1.97 6.27
C PHE A 402 -37.58 2.45 5.69
N ALA A 403 -37.75 3.75 5.41
CA ALA A 403 -38.95 4.28 4.74
C ALA A 403 -39.15 3.68 3.33
N LYS A 404 -38.08 3.27 2.65
CA LYS A 404 -38.11 2.65 1.31
C LYS A 404 -38.27 1.13 1.33
N GLY A 405 -38.36 0.53 2.51
CA GLY A 405 -38.27 -0.91 2.71
C GLY A 405 -36.82 -1.41 2.68
N ALA A 406 -36.41 -2.05 3.78
CA ALA A 406 -35.10 -2.67 3.89
C ALA A 406 -34.93 -3.77 2.82
N ASP A 407 -33.80 -3.75 2.15
CA ASP A 407 -33.43 -4.67 1.07
C ASP A 407 -31.90 -4.86 1.06
N TYR A 408 -31.47 -6.12 0.95
CA TYR A 408 -30.06 -6.47 1.00
C TYR A 408 -29.28 -5.89 -0.20
N THR A 409 -29.88 -5.84 -1.38
CA THR A 409 -29.20 -5.32 -2.59
C THR A 409 -28.93 -3.83 -2.46
N LYS A 410 -29.90 -3.06 -1.98
CA LYS A 410 -29.73 -1.64 -1.65
C LYS A 410 -28.70 -1.43 -0.53
N TRP A 411 -28.72 -2.27 0.51
CA TRP A 411 -27.77 -2.20 1.63
C TRP A 411 -26.33 -2.38 1.16
N LYS A 412 -26.07 -3.39 0.32
CA LYS A 412 -24.73 -3.66 -0.23
C LYS A 412 -24.18 -2.56 -1.13
N ALA A 413 -25.03 -1.70 -1.67
CA ALA A 413 -24.63 -0.65 -2.62
C ALA A 413 -24.07 0.60 -1.94
N ASP A 414 -24.19 0.73 -0.61
CA ASP A 414 -23.75 1.89 0.15
C ASP A 414 -22.92 1.44 1.37
N PRO A 415 -21.58 1.58 1.32
CA PRO A 415 -20.71 1.13 2.40
C PRO A 415 -20.95 1.85 3.74
N PHE A 416 -21.30 3.14 3.71
CA PHE A 416 -21.59 3.87 4.95
C PHE A 416 -22.90 3.39 5.57
N LEU A 417 -23.90 3.09 4.75
CA LEU A 417 -25.14 2.45 5.22
C LEU A 417 -24.85 1.09 5.85
N GLY A 418 -23.99 0.30 5.21
CA GLY A 418 -23.55 -0.99 5.72
C GLY A 418 -22.83 -0.90 7.06
N LEU A 419 -21.99 0.12 7.22
CA LEU A 419 -21.19 0.35 8.42
C LEU A 419 -22.05 0.66 9.64
N ILE A 420 -23.22 1.31 9.46
CA ILE A 420 -24.14 1.64 10.56
C ILE A 420 -24.54 0.37 11.34
N LEU A 421 -24.81 -0.75 10.66
CA LEU A 421 -25.17 -2.00 11.33
C LEU A 421 -24.09 -2.44 12.30
N PHE A 422 -22.83 -2.47 11.86
CA PHE A 422 -21.72 -2.93 12.70
C PHE A 422 -21.38 -1.92 13.79
N ARG A 423 -21.52 -0.61 13.51
CA ARG A 423 -21.39 0.44 14.51
C ARG A 423 -22.44 0.28 15.61
N GLN A 424 -23.70 -0.02 15.29
CA GLN A 424 -24.73 -0.28 16.31
C GLN A 424 -24.40 -1.50 17.19
N LEU A 425 -23.78 -2.54 16.63
CA LEU A 425 -23.27 -3.66 17.43
C LEU A 425 -22.12 -3.21 18.34
N GLN A 426 -21.23 -2.36 17.85
CA GLN A 426 -20.12 -1.81 18.63
C GLN A 426 -20.63 -0.90 19.76
N GLU A 427 -21.61 -0.03 19.50
CA GLU A 427 -22.23 0.83 20.52
C GLU A 427 -23.00 0.01 21.55
N GLY A 428 -23.64 -1.10 21.14
CA GLY A 428 -24.42 -1.96 22.02
C GLY A 428 -23.58 -2.89 22.91
N PHE A 429 -22.41 -3.32 22.44
CA PHE A 429 -21.65 -4.43 23.06
C PHE A 429 -20.15 -4.16 23.23
N GLY A 430 -19.63 -3.04 22.75
CA GLY A 430 -18.24 -2.63 22.88
C GLY A 430 -17.24 -3.39 22.00
N TRP A 431 -16.02 -2.85 21.92
CA TRP A 431 -14.94 -3.41 21.11
C TRP A 431 -14.40 -4.75 21.61
N GLU A 432 -14.50 -5.04 22.91
CA GLU A 432 -14.06 -6.34 23.45
C GLU A 432 -14.89 -7.50 22.87
N SER A 433 -16.18 -7.28 22.59
CA SER A 433 -17.02 -8.26 21.88
C SER A 433 -16.52 -8.53 20.46
N PHE A 434 -16.05 -7.49 19.75
CA PHE A 434 -15.44 -7.64 18.42
C PHE A 434 -14.09 -8.35 18.49
N LYS A 435 -13.25 -8.05 19.48
CA LYS A 435 -12.00 -8.77 19.72
C LYS A 435 -12.25 -10.25 19.97
N THR A 436 -13.19 -10.59 20.86
CA THR A 436 -13.60 -11.99 21.08
C THR A 436 -14.12 -12.63 19.78
N PHE A 437 -14.86 -11.88 18.96
CA PHE A 437 -15.36 -12.35 17.67
C PHE A 437 -14.22 -12.69 16.69
N PHE A 438 -13.27 -11.78 16.49
CA PHE A 438 -12.14 -12.01 15.60
C PHE A 438 -11.23 -13.14 16.10
N LYS A 439 -10.97 -13.19 17.42
CA LYS A 439 -10.25 -14.31 18.03
C LYS A 439 -10.96 -15.64 17.80
N GLY A 440 -12.29 -15.68 17.89
CA GLY A 440 -13.09 -16.87 17.60
C GLY A 440 -12.90 -17.37 16.15
N TYR A 441 -12.76 -16.48 15.18
CA TYR A 441 -12.43 -16.87 13.80
C TYR A 441 -11.00 -17.42 13.66
N HIS A 442 -10.03 -16.87 14.41
CA HIS A 442 -8.69 -17.44 14.46
C HIS A 442 -8.71 -18.88 15.02
N ASP A 443 -9.49 -19.13 16.06
CA ASP A 443 -9.65 -20.47 16.65
C ASP A 443 -10.34 -21.44 15.68
N LEU A 444 -11.34 -20.96 14.93
CA LEU A 444 -11.99 -21.74 13.86
C LEU A 444 -11.03 -22.06 12.71
N ALA A 445 -10.21 -21.11 12.26
CA ALA A 445 -9.21 -21.33 11.23
C ALA A 445 -8.13 -22.32 11.68
N ALA A 446 -7.70 -22.25 12.94
CA ALA A 446 -6.78 -23.23 13.52
C ALA A 446 -7.39 -24.64 13.58
N LYS A 447 -8.67 -24.75 13.93
CA LYS A 447 -9.38 -26.04 14.02
C LYS A 447 -9.74 -26.62 12.64
N TYR A 448 -10.09 -25.77 11.68
CA TYR A 448 -10.50 -26.15 10.33
C TYR A 448 -9.72 -25.34 9.27
N PRO A 449 -8.44 -25.69 9.00
CA PRO A 449 -7.57 -24.92 8.10
C PRO A 449 -8.02 -24.85 6.63
N ASN A 450 -9.06 -25.61 6.24
CA ASN A 450 -9.66 -25.55 4.91
C ASN A 450 -10.85 -24.58 4.82
N HIS A 451 -11.14 -23.86 5.91
CA HIS A 451 -12.18 -22.83 6.03
C HIS A 451 -13.57 -23.30 5.57
N ALA A 452 -13.88 -24.60 5.72
CA ALA A 452 -15.13 -25.18 5.25
C ALA A 452 -16.40 -24.59 5.90
N TYR A 453 -16.23 -23.88 7.02
CA TYR A 453 -17.30 -23.24 7.78
C TYR A 453 -17.78 -21.89 7.20
N ALA A 454 -17.07 -21.28 6.24
CA ALA A 454 -17.35 -19.94 5.72
C ALA A 454 -17.18 -19.82 4.19
N ARG A 455 -17.57 -20.85 3.43
CA ARG A 455 -17.34 -20.89 1.97
C ARG A 455 -18.32 -20.03 1.18
N THR A 456 -19.59 -20.04 1.57
CA THR A 456 -20.64 -19.30 0.87
C THR A 456 -20.99 -18.01 1.57
N ASP A 457 -21.52 -17.06 0.82
CA ASP A 457 -21.99 -15.77 1.35
C ASP A 457 -23.04 -15.95 2.46
N GLN A 458 -23.95 -16.92 2.31
CA GLN A 458 -24.95 -17.26 3.34
C GLN A 458 -24.29 -17.82 4.60
N GLN A 459 -23.33 -18.75 4.46
CA GLN A 459 -22.61 -19.31 5.61
C GLN A 459 -21.89 -18.23 6.41
N LYS A 460 -21.28 -17.25 5.73
CA LYS A 460 -20.59 -16.14 6.39
C LYS A 460 -21.54 -15.28 7.21
N ARG A 461 -22.70 -14.89 6.65
CA ARG A 461 -23.74 -14.14 7.37
C ARG A 461 -24.27 -14.91 8.57
N ASP A 462 -24.61 -16.18 8.37
CA ASP A 462 -25.11 -17.07 9.41
C ASP A 462 -24.10 -17.20 10.55
N LEU A 463 -22.83 -17.44 10.22
CA LEU A 463 -21.76 -17.56 11.20
C LEU A 463 -21.51 -16.25 11.95
N TRP A 464 -21.62 -15.11 11.28
CA TRP A 464 -21.56 -13.78 11.90
C TRP A 464 -22.62 -13.66 13.00
N VAL A 465 -23.89 -13.94 12.66
CA VAL A 465 -25.01 -13.87 13.62
C VAL A 465 -24.85 -14.87 14.75
N ILE A 466 -24.52 -16.12 14.43
CA ILE A 466 -24.38 -17.19 15.42
C ILE A 466 -23.25 -16.86 16.42
N ASN A 467 -22.06 -16.53 15.92
CA ASN A 467 -20.90 -16.30 16.77
C ASN A 467 -21.07 -15.03 17.61
N PHE A 468 -21.48 -13.92 16.99
CA PHE A 468 -21.64 -12.67 17.73
C PHE A 468 -22.79 -12.77 18.75
N SER A 469 -23.91 -13.42 18.41
CA SER A 469 -25.03 -13.67 19.34
C SER A 469 -24.58 -14.45 20.58
N ARG A 470 -23.74 -15.49 20.39
CA ARG A 470 -23.17 -16.28 21.50
C ARG A 470 -22.26 -15.45 22.39
N ILE A 471 -21.43 -14.60 21.79
CA ILE A 471 -20.49 -13.72 22.52
C ILE A 471 -21.25 -12.75 23.41
N VAL A 472 -22.31 -12.13 22.88
CA VAL A 472 -23.03 -11.07 23.62
C VAL A 472 -24.23 -11.61 24.43
N GLY A 473 -24.53 -12.90 24.32
CA GLY A 473 -25.68 -13.53 24.98
C GLY A 473 -27.02 -12.93 24.56
N ARG A 474 -27.16 -12.53 23.29
CA ARG A 474 -28.39 -11.96 22.70
C ARG A 474 -28.66 -12.58 21.35
N ASN A 475 -29.94 -12.74 21.00
CA ASN A 475 -30.34 -13.17 19.67
C ASN A 475 -30.33 -11.95 18.72
N LEU A 476 -29.38 -11.94 17.78
CA LEU A 476 -29.19 -10.87 16.80
C LEU A 476 -29.86 -11.17 15.45
N ALA A 477 -30.46 -12.34 15.26
CA ALA A 477 -31.10 -12.67 13.99
C ALA A 477 -32.21 -11.66 13.61
N PRO A 478 -33.13 -11.27 14.52
CA PRO A 478 -34.12 -10.23 14.21
C PRO A 478 -33.50 -8.90 13.81
N PHE A 479 -32.37 -8.51 14.40
CA PHE A 479 -31.66 -7.27 14.07
C PHE A 479 -31.10 -7.29 12.65
N PHE A 480 -30.42 -8.37 12.25
CA PHE A 480 -29.91 -8.54 10.89
C PHE A 480 -31.05 -8.58 9.86
N GLU A 481 -32.15 -9.29 10.16
CA GLU A 481 -33.32 -9.34 9.29
C GLU A 481 -34.00 -7.98 9.14
N LYS A 482 -34.06 -7.18 10.22
CA LYS A 482 -34.61 -5.83 10.16
C LYS A 482 -33.80 -4.93 9.23
N TRP A 483 -32.48 -5.10 9.19
CA TRP A 483 -31.58 -4.48 8.21
C TRP A 483 -31.69 -5.06 6.79
N GLY A 484 -32.58 -6.03 6.57
CA GLY A 484 -32.79 -6.66 5.27
C GLY A 484 -31.73 -7.72 4.94
N ILE A 485 -30.91 -8.14 5.90
CA ILE A 485 -29.83 -9.12 5.68
C ILE A 485 -30.39 -10.54 5.88
N PRO A 486 -30.33 -11.42 4.86
CA PRO A 486 -30.96 -12.73 4.94
C PRO A 486 -30.16 -13.72 5.80
N ILE A 487 -30.81 -14.30 6.80
CA ILE A 487 -30.26 -15.30 7.73
C ILE A 487 -31.05 -16.61 7.57
N SER A 488 -30.34 -17.75 7.55
CA SER A 488 -31.00 -19.05 7.38
C SER A 488 -31.79 -19.48 8.62
N GLU A 489 -32.78 -20.35 8.43
CA GLU A 489 -33.56 -20.91 9.53
C GLU A 489 -32.70 -21.72 10.52
N ASP A 490 -31.69 -22.45 10.03
CA ASP A 490 -30.71 -23.15 10.88
C ASP A 490 -29.94 -22.17 11.78
N ALA A 491 -29.52 -21.03 11.25
CA ALA A 491 -28.85 -20.01 12.04
C ALA A 491 -29.77 -19.39 13.10
N LYS A 492 -31.03 -19.11 12.76
CA LYS A 492 -32.05 -18.62 13.71
C LYS A 492 -32.28 -19.59 14.86
N GLN A 493 -32.43 -20.88 14.55
CA GLN A 493 -32.62 -21.93 15.56
C GLN A 493 -31.43 -22.02 16.52
N LYS A 494 -30.20 -21.82 16.04
CA LYS A 494 -28.98 -21.83 16.88
C LYS A 494 -28.88 -20.68 17.88
N VAL A 495 -29.67 -19.63 17.73
CA VAL A 495 -29.63 -18.44 18.60
C VAL A 495 -30.97 -18.16 19.31
N VAL A 496 -32.02 -18.94 19.03
CA VAL A 496 -33.39 -18.69 19.55
C VAL A 496 -33.48 -18.72 21.08
N ALA A 497 -32.58 -19.44 21.75
CA ALA A 497 -32.54 -19.52 23.21
C ALA A 497 -32.04 -18.22 23.88
N PHE A 498 -31.38 -17.32 23.14
CA PHE A 498 -30.94 -16.04 23.67
C PHE A 498 -32.07 -15.00 23.60
N PRO A 499 -32.15 -14.07 24.58
CA PRO A 499 -33.11 -12.98 24.51
C PRO A 499 -32.82 -12.07 23.31
N VAL A 500 -33.88 -11.66 22.61
CA VAL A 500 -33.79 -10.78 21.43
C VAL A 500 -33.18 -9.44 21.82
N TRP A 501 -32.33 -8.91 20.95
CA TRP A 501 -31.79 -7.56 21.08
C TRP A 501 -32.07 -6.72 19.83
N MET A 502 -32.34 -5.44 20.08
CA MET A 502 -32.40 -4.37 19.09
C MET A 502 -31.75 -3.12 19.71
N PRO A 503 -31.13 -2.25 18.90
CA PRO A 503 -30.69 -0.95 19.38
C PRO A 503 -31.88 -0.13 19.89
N TYR A 504 -31.62 0.78 20.83
CA TYR A 504 -32.63 1.73 21.30
C TYR A 504 -33.12 2.63 20.15
N ASN A 505 -34.42 2.92 20.09
CA ASN A 505 -35.05 3.70 19.02
C ASN A 505 -34.73 3.19 17.61
N PHE A 506 -34.78 1.87 17.38
CA PHE A 506 -34.49 1.26 16.08
C PHE A 506 -35.70 0.54 15.45
N PRO A 507 -36.02 0.81 14.16
CA PRO A 507 -35.48 1.89 13.34
C PRO A 507 -35.89 3.25 13.92
N PRO A 508 -35.09 4.31 13.70
CA PRO A 508 -35.43 5.63 14.19
C PRO A 508 -36.78 6.07 13.61
N ALA A 509 -37.72 6.41 14.49
CA ALA A 509 -38.96 7.07 14.11
C ALA A 509 -38.67 8.53 13.73
N ASP A 510 -39.59 9.15 12.99
CA ASP A 510 -39.47 10.55 12.59
C ASP A 510 -39.39 11.52 13.76
#